data_AF-A0A2N0QG88-F1
#
_entry.id   AF-A0A2N0QG88-F1
#
_cell.length_a   1.000
_cell.length_b   1.000
_cell.length_c   1.000
_cell.angle_alpha   90.00
_cell.angle_beta   90.00
_cell.angle_gamma   90.00
#
_symmetry.space_group_name_H-M   'P 1'
#
loop_
_entity.id
_entity.type
_entity.pdbx_description
1 polymer ?
#
loop_
_entity_poly.entity_id
_entity_poly.type
_entity_poly.pdbx_seq_one_letter_code
_entity_poly.pdbx_strand_id
1 'polypeptide(L)'
;MVLALTVMLLLAYKIFSLINYFLFLHFSIIIKNRMINEYFCPFLCNTGKACGNPCIRPEGYQFHWKAKKRVPCSDCGKPIASACGRCPLYVRGYYTSRNCPNQIEIDHLILI
;
A
#
# COMPACT_ATOMS: atom_id res chain seq x y z
N MET A 1 23.53 1.98 -58.82
CA MET A 1 22.12 2.08 -58.41
C MET A 1 21.71 1.02 -57.39
N VAL A 2 21.95 -0.28 -57.64
CA VAL A 2 21.59 -1.38 -56.71
C VAL A 2 22.23 -1.24 -55.33
N LEU A 3 23.53 -0.96 -55.25
CA LEU A 3 24.25 -0.82 -53.97
C LEU A 3 23.69 0.33 -53.10
N ALA A 4 23.41 1.48 -53.71
CA ALA A 4 22.81 2.62 -53.02
C ALA A 4 21.42 2.27 -52.48
N LEU A 5 20.60 1.55 -53.25
CA LEU A 5 19.28 1.08 -52.81
C LEU A 5 19.38 0.13 -51.61
N THR A 6 20.32 -0.81 -51.66
CA THR A 6 20.53 -1.77 -50.54
C THR A 6 20.99 -1.08 -49.27
N VAL A 7 21.87 -0.07 -49.37
CA VAL A 7 22.34 0.71 -48.22
C VAL A 7 21.19 1.52 -47.62
N MET A 8 20.36 2.16 -48.45
CA MET A 8 19.19 2.91 -47.98
C MET A 8 18.17 2.03 -47.26
N LEU A 9 17.91 0.81 -47.78
CA LEU A 9 17.02 -0.15 -47.13
C LEU A 9 17.57 -0.64 -45.78
N LEU A 10 18.87 -0.92 -45.69
CA LEU A 10 19.51 -1.31 -44.44
C LEU A 10 19.47 -0.19 -43.39
N LEU A 11 19.67 1.06 -43.81
CA LEU A 11 19.53 2.24 -42.95
C LEU A 11 18.09 2.39 -42.45
N ALA A 12 17.10 2.29 -43.34
CA ALA A 12 15.69 2.38 -42.98
C ALA A 12 15.27 1.28 -41.98
N TYR A 13 15.72 0.04 -42.19
CA TYR A 13 15.47 -1.07 -41.26
C TYR A 13 16.08 -0.81 -39.88
N LYS A 14 17.33 -0.34 -39.82
CA LYS A 14 17.98 0.01 -38.54
C LYS A 14 17.24 1.13 -37.82
N ILE A 15 16.80 2.17 -38.53
CA ILE A 15 16.02 3.27 -37.96
C ILE A 15 14.69 2.74 -37.41
N PHE A 16 13.95 1.95 -38.19
CA PHE A 16 12.70 1.34 -37.74
C PHE A 16 12.91 0.47 -36.50
N SER A 17 13.94 -0.36 -36.49
CA SER A 17 14.29 -1.18 -35.32
C SER A 17 14.63 -0.33 -34.09
N LEU A 18 15.38 0.77 -34.26
CA LEU A 18 15.72 1.70 -33.18
C LEU A 18 14.47 2.38 -32.60
N ILE A 19 13.56 2.82 -33.46
CA ILE A 19 12.29 3.43 -33.05
C ILE A 19 11.47 2.43 -32.22
N ASN A 20 11.31 1.19 -32.70
CA ASN A 20 10.56 0.17 -31.97
C ASN A 20 11.20 -0.17 -30.62
N TYR A 21 12.54 -0.25 -30.56
CA TYR A 21 13.25 -0.45 -29.30
C TYR A 21 12.99 0.69 -28.31
N PHE A 22 13.03 1.95 -28.77
CA PHE A 22 12.74 3.10 -27.93
C PHE A 22 11.28 3.12 -27.44
N LEU A 23 10.32 2.80 -28.30
CA LEU A 23 8.91 2.69 -27.94
C LEU A 23 8.68 1.60 -26.88
N PHE A 24 9.31 0.42 -27.04
CA PHE A 24 9.23 -0.66 -26.06
C PHE A 24 9.83 -0.26 -24.71
N LEU A 25 10.98 0.43 -24.71
CA LEU A 25 11.62 0.90 -23.48
C LEU A 25 10.73 1.93 -22.77
N HIS A 26 10.17 2.89 -23.51
CA HIS A 26 9.27 3.90 -22.97
C HIS A 26 8.00 3.27 -22.36
N PHE A 27 7.37 2.34 -23.07
CA PHE A 27 6.22 1.60 -22.55
C PHE A 27 6.58 0.83 -21.27
N SER A 28 7.71 0.14 -21.25
CA SER A 28 8.18 -0.60 -20.08
C SER A 28 8.42 0.31 -18.87
N ILE A 29 8.96 1.52 -19.09
CA ILE A 29 9.15 2.53 -18.04
C ILE A 29 7.80 3.02 -17.51
N ILE A 30 6.84 3.30 -18.39
CA ILE A 30 5.48 3.72 -17.99
C ILE A 30 4.82 2.66 -17.12
N ILE A 31 4.86 1.39 -17.54
CA ILE A 31 4.27 0.28 -16.78
C ILE A 31 4.95 0.13 -15.42
N LYS A 32 6.29 0.21 -15.36
CA LYS A 32 7.02 0.12 -14.09
C LYS A 32 6.69 1.28 -13.14
N ASN A 33 6.58 2.50 -13.65
CA ASN A 33 6.19 3.66 -12.84
C ASN A 33 4.74 3.57 -12.35
N ARG A 34 3.85 2.96 -13.16
CA ARG A 34 2.46 2.69 -12.76
C ARG A 34 2.40 1.72 -11.59
N MET A 35 3.16 0.61 -11.62
CA MET A 35 3.17 -0.40 -10.55
C MET A 35 3.70 0.12 -9.20
N ILE A 36 4.52 1.16 -9.17
CA ILE A 36 5.07 1.72 -7.91
C ILE A 36 3.99 2.44 -7.08
N ASN A 37 2.85 2.81 -7.68
CA ASN A 37 1.78 3.59 -7.03
C ASN A 37 0.44 2.83 -6.92
N GLU A 38 0.42 1.50 -7.07
CA GLU A 38 -0.85 0.75 -7.18
C GLU A 38 -1.60 0.55 -5.86
N TYR A 39 -0.96 0.77 -4.72
CA TYR A 39 -1.60 0.54 -3.43
C TYR A 39 -1.72 1.81 -2.61
N PHE A 40 -2.86 1.95 -1.94
CA PHE A 40 -3.04 2.93 -0.88
C PHE A 40 -2.98 2.21 0.45
N CYS A 41 -2.27 2.78 1.41
CA CYS A 41 -2.09 2.13 2.70
C CYS A 41 -3.45 1.95 3.41
N PRO A 42 -3.89 0.70 3.68
CA PRO A 42 -5.21 0.42 4.26
C PRO A 42 -5.27 0.62 5.79
N PHE A 43 -4.19 1.13 6.39
CA PHE A 43 -4.10 1.30 7.84
C PHE A 43 -5.07 2.37 8.35
N LEU A 44 -5.80 2.05 9.42
CA LEU A 44 -6.82 2.90 10.01
C LEU A 44 -6.31 3.55 11.31
N CYS A 45 -6.15 4.87 11.29
CA CYS A 45 -5.67 5.64 12.44
C CYS A 45 -6.69 5.66 13.59
N ASN A 46 -6.25 6.06 14.80
CA ASN A 46 -7.12 6.27 15.98
C ASN A 46 -8.30 7.21 15.69
N THR A 47 -8.14 8.11 14.72
CA THR A 47 -9.12 9.09 14.29
C THR A 47 -10.21 8.52 13.38
N GLY A 48 -10.10 7.25 12.96
CA GLY A 48 -11.01 6.65 11.98
C GLY A 48 -10.69 6.99 10.52
N LYS A 49 -9.61 7.75 10.27
CA LYS A 49 -9.15 8.05 8.91
C LYS A 49 -8.17 6.97 8.43
N ALA A 50 -8.33 6.52 7.19
CA ALA A 50 -7.34 5.70 6.54
C ALA A 50 -6.07 6.54 6.29
N CYS A 51 -4.90 5.94 6.42
CA CYS A 51 -3.64 6.59 6.09
C CYS A 51 -3.65 7.07 4.65
N GLY A 52 -4.12 6.25 3.71
CA GLY A 52 -4.39 6.66 2.33
C GLY A 52 -3.16 7.13 1.55
N ASN A 53 -1.95 6.96 2.10
CA ASN A 53 -0.72 7.29 1.41
C ASN A 53 -0.37 6.19 0.39
N PRO A 54 0.17 6.56 -0.79
CA PRO A 54 0.58 5.60 -1.80
C PRO A 54 1.72 4.72 -1.28
N CYS A 55 1.61 3.42 -1.50
CA CYS A 55 2.60 2.44 -1.09
C CYS A 55 2.88 1.44 -2.21
N ILE A 56 4.09 0.89 -2.19
CA ILE A 56 4.57 -0.09 -3.18
C ILE A 56 3.99 -1.49 -2.91
N ARG A 57 3.45 -1.70 -1.71
CA ARG A 57 3.00 -3.00 -1.21
C ARG A 57 1.50 -2.99 -0.89
N PRO A 58 0.77 -4.09 -1.14
CA PRO A 58 -0.64 -4.19 -0.78
C PRO A 58 -0.89 -4.16 0.75
N GLU A 59 0.10 -4.53 1.56
CA GLU A 59 -0.02 -4.52 3.03
C GLU A 59 0.09 -3.12 3.66
N GLY A 60 0.60 -2.13 2.91
CA GLY A 60 0.89 -0.79 3.41
C GLY A 60 2.37 -0.57 3.78
N TYR A 61 2.64 0.53 4.49
CA TYR A 61 3.99 0.92 4.91
C TYR A 61 4.62 -0.06 5.92
N GLN A 62 5.95 -0.08 5.98
CA GLN A 62 6.73 -0.89 6.94
C GLN A 62 6.48 -0.53 8.43
N PHE A 63 5.78 0.54 8.74
CA PHE A 63 5.34 0.78 10.13
C PHE A 63 3.93 0.22 10.36
N HIS A 64 3.10 0.18 9.32
CA HIS A 64 1.72 -0.26 9.40
C HIS A 64 1.53 -1.78 9.20
N TRP A 65 2.40 -2.45 8.45
CA TRP A 65 2.34 -3.91 8.25
C TRP A 65 2.47 -4.73 9.54
N LYS A 66 3.22 -4.24 10.53
CA LYS A 66 3.39 -4.83 11.86
C LYS A 66 2.31 -4.35 12.84
N ALA A 67 1.59 -3.28 12.48
CA ALA A 67 0.55 -2.75 13.33
C ALA A 67 -0.65 -3.70 13.30
N LYS A 68 -1.17 -4.00 14.48
CA LYS A 68 -2.32 -4.90 14.64
C LYS A 68 -3.52 -4.31 13.89
N LYS A 69 -4.13 -5.08 12.97
CA LYS A 69 -5.36 -4.68 12.28
C LYS A 69 -6.44 -4.39 13.34
N ARG A 70 -7.02 -3.20 13.26
CA ARG A 70 -8.00 -2.73 14.24
C ARG A 70 -9.41 -3.14 13.83
N VAL A 71 -10.14 -3.71 14.78
CA VAL A 71 -11.54 -4.11 14.59
C VAL A 71 -12.41 -2.92 15.02
N PRO A 72 -13.46 -2.57 14.25
CA PRO A 72 -14.42 -1.56 14.68
C PRO A 72 -15.17 -2.01 15.94
N CYS A 73 -15.53 -1.07 16.80
CA CYS A 73 -16.36 -1.30 17.97
C CYS A 73 -17.73 -1.83 17.56
N SER A 74 -18.22 -2.88 18.24
CA SER A 74 -19.59 -3.37 18.03
C SER A 74 -20.65 -2.30 18.29
N ASP A 75 -20.42 -1.45 19.28
CA ASP A 75 -21.46 -0.55 19.81
C ASP A 75 -21.41 0.84 19.20
N CYS A 76 -20.23 1.30 18.75
CA CYS A 76 -20.06 2.65 18.21
C CYS A 76 -19.37 2.72 16.85
N GLY A 77 -19.00 1.58 16.25
CA GLY A 77 -18.36 1.51 14.93
C GLY A 77 -16.96 2.13 14.83
N LYS A 78 -16.46 2.80 15.87
CA LYS A 78 -15.12 3.42 15.88
C LYS A 78 -14.05 2.34 15.92
N PRO A 79 -12.95 2.47 15.16
CA PRO A 79 -11.85 1.52 15.22
C PRO A 79 -11.16 1.56 16.57
N ILE A 80 -10.94 0.38 17.14
CA ILE A 80 -10.34 0.25 18.47
C ILE A 80 -9.07 -0.58 18.37
N ALA A 81 -8.08 -0.24 19.19
CA ALA A 81 -6.91 -1.08 19.41
C ALA A 81 -7.19 -2.24 20.37
N SER A 82 -8.35 -2.24 21.04
CA SER A 82 -8.71 -3.27 22.03
C SER A 82 -8.99 -4.59 21.32
N ALA A 83 -8.43 -5.68 21.86
CA ALA A 83 -8.70 -7.03 21.36
C ALA A 83 -10.16 -7.47 21.56
N CYS A 84 -10.91 -6.75 22.41
CA CYS A 84 -12.23 -7.12 22.87
C CYS A 84 -13.37 -6.56 22.01
N GLY A 85 -13.07 -5.84 20.94
CA GLY A 85 -14.08 -5.34 20.00
C GLY A 85 -15.07 -4.32 20.60
N ARG A 86 -14.83 -3.84 21.82
CA ARG A 86 -15.60 -2.79 22.50
C ARG A 86 -14.69 -1.68 23.02
N CYS A 87 -15.13 -0.43 22.90
CA CYS A 87 -14.34 0.71 23.31
C CYS A 87 -14.47 0.95 24.83
N PRO A 88 -13.48 1.58 25.48
CA PRO A 88 -13.43 1.71 26.94
C PRO A 88 -14.68 2.32 27.58
N LEU A 89 -15.41 3.15 26.84
CA LEU A 89 -16.69 3.74 27.27
C LEU A 89 -17.79 2.68 27.50
N TYR A 90 -17.82 1.62 26.70
CA TYR A 90 -18.85 0.56 26.75
C TYR A 90 -18.37 -0.69 27.49
N VAL A 91 -17.07 -0.81 27.79
CA VAL A 91 -16.49 -1.89 28.61
C VAL A 91 -16.88 -1.78 30.10
N ARG A 92 -17.61 -0.73 30.50
CA ARG A 92 -17.93 -0.40 31.90
C ARG A 92 -18.95 -1.33 32.61
N GLY A 93 -19.22 -2.53 32.09
CA GLY A 93 -20.21 -3.46 32.67
C GLY A 93 -19.69 -4.89 32.84
N TYR A 94 -19.50 -5.30 34.10
CA TYR A 94 -19.55 -6.64 34.73
C TYR A 94 -18.85 -7.87 34.11
N TYR A 95 -18.45 -7.88 32.84
CA TYR A 95 -17.78 -9.02 32.21
C TYR A 95 -16.33 -8.68 31.90
N THR A 96 -15.48 -9.04 32.88
CA THR A 96 -14.07 -9.40 32.71
C THR A 96 -13.13 -8.37 32.07
N SER A 97 -12.62 -7.47 32.91
CA SER A 97 -11.30 -6.83 32.73
C SER A 97 -10.11 -7.82 32.74
N ARG A 98 -10.35 -9.13 32.94
CA ARG A 98 -9.31 -10.15 33.08
C ARG A 98 -8.73 -10.67 31.75
N ASN A 99 -9.42 -10.49 30.61
CA ASN A 99 -8.98 -11.00 29.29
C ASN A 99 -8.80 -9.91 28.22
N CYS A 100 -8.99 -8.63 28.56
CA CYS A 100 -8.73 -7.52 27.66
C CYS A 100 -7.38 -6.89 28.03
N PRO A 101 -6.31 -7.02 27.22
CA PRO A 101 -5.10 -6.24 27.45
C PRO A 101 -5.47 -4.75 27.45
N ASN A 102 -5.12 -4.07 28.53
CA ASN A 102 -5.47 -2.67 28.73
C ASN A 102 -4.81 -1.81 27.65
N GLN A 103 -5.49 -0.74 27.23
CA GLN A 103 -5.02 0.23 26.22
C GLN A 103 -3.59 0.74 26.52
N ILE A 104 -3.21 0.82 27.79
CA ILE A 104 -1.93 1.33 28.29
C ILE A 104 -0.75 0.37 27.99
N GLU A 105 -0.97 -0.95 27.97
CA GLU A 105 0.10 -1.92 27.65
C GLU A 105 0.44 -1.95 26.15
N ILE A 106 -0.48 -1.51 25.29
CA ILE A 106 -0.28 -1.48 23.83
C ILE A 106 0.44 -0.18 23.42
N ASP A 107 0.17 0.94 24.10
CA ASP A 107 0.81 2.22 23.80
C ASP A 107 2.35 2.18 24.04
N HIS A 108 2.82 1.37 24.98
CA HIS A 108 4.26 1.12 25.21
C HIS A 108 4.94 0.21 24.16
N LEU A 109 4.16 -0.56 23.38
CA LEU A 109 4.66 -1.41 22.28
C LEU A 109 4.64 -0.71 20.92
N ILE A 110 4.10 0.51 20.84
CA ILE A 110 3.96 1.31 19.60
C ILE A 110 5.01 2.46 19.54
N LEU A 111 5.81 2.66 20.60
CA LEU A 111 6.79 3.74 20.69
C LEU A 111 8.26 3.34 20.40
N ILE A 112 8.50 2.18 19.76
CA ILE A 112 9.81 1.76 19.25
C ILE A 112 9.74 1.52 17.75
#